data_AF-A0A1V9YE77-F1
#
_entry.id   AF-A0A1V9YE77-F1
#
_cell.length_a   1.000
_cell.length_b   1.000
_cell.length_c   1.000
_cell.angle_alpha   90.00
_cell.angle_beta   90.00
_cell.angle_gamma   90.00
#
_symmetry.space_group_name_H-M   'P 1'
#
loop_
_entity.id
_entity.type
_entity.pdbx_description
1 polymer ?
#
loop_
_entity_poly.entity_id
_entity_poly.type
_entity_poly.pdbx_seq_one_letter_code
_entity_poly.pdbx_strand_id
1 'polypeptide(L)'
;MHKLRVPGSKAALTLVLDFVRSRRQMRTRVVAKDVLALLTEHGLVRVNMDDKKDAAAALRATQAFLVRKGFKRGKQKGVSYGLSTDVAVKRDSSLPKP
;
A
#
# COMPACT_ATOMS: atom_id res chain seq x y z
N MET A 1 28.57 -3.61 14.01
CA MET A 1 27.89 -2.35 13.67
C MET A 1 27.10 -2.51 12.37
N HIS A 2 25.83 -2.90 12.44
CA HIS A 2 24.93 -2.91 11.27
C HIS A 2 23.76 -1.95 11.56
N LYS A 3 23.96 -0.66 11.29
CA LYS A 3 22.86 0.31 11.26
C LYS A 3 22.04 -0.02 10.03
N LEU A 4 20.92 -0.73 10.21
CA LEU A 4 19.86 -0.84 9.22
C LEU A 4 19.31 0.57 8.97
N ARG A 5 19.98 1.27 8.07
CA ARG A 5 19.83 2.69 7.76
C ARG A 5 18.67 2.84 6.79
N VAL A 6 17.45 2.54 7.21
CA VAL A 6 16.27 3.09 6.55
C VAL A 6 16.27 4.57 6.94
N PRO A 7 16.60 5.52 6.04
CA PRO A 7 16.58 6.93 6.38
C PRO A 7 15.17 7.28 6.85
N GLY A 8 15.10 8.00 7.98
CA GLY A 8 13.89 8.29 8.72
C GLY A 8 12.74 8.86 7.88
N SER A 9 11.90 7.94 7.41
CA SER A 9 10.44 7.95 7.50
C SER A 9 9.59 8.87 6.62
N LYS A 10 10.10 9.97 6.03
CA LYS A 10 9.26 10.80 5.13
C LYS A 10 9.50 10.51 3.65
N ALA A 11 10.74 10.57 3.18
CA ALA A 11 11.06 10.30 1.77
C ALA A 11 10.68 8.87 1.34
N ALA A 12 11.06 7.87 2.13
CA ALA A 12 10.67 6.48 1.89
C ALA A 12 9.14 6.28 1.93
N LEU A 13 8.44 7.02 2.79
CA LEU A 13 6.99 6.92 2.91
C LEU A 13 6.29 7.61 1.73
N THR A 14 6.76 8.78 1.29
CA THR A 14 6.26 9.45 0.09
C THR A 14 6.43 8.57 -1.13
N LEU A 15 7.61 7.97 -1.33
CA LEU A 15 7.86 7.02 -2.41
C LEU A 15 6.89 5.83 -2.38
N VAL A 16 6.70 5.22 -1.22
CA VAL A 16 5.76 4.09 -1.06
C VAL A 16 4.32 4.53 -1.29
N LEU A 17 3.93 5.74 -0.84
CA LEU A 17 2.59 6.27 -1.07
C LEU A 17 2.32 6.50 -2.55
N ASP A 18 3.23 7.16 -3.25
CA ASP A 18 3.06 7.50 -4.65
C ASP A 18 3.05 6.24 -5.52
N PHE A 19 3.89 5.26 -5.18
CA PHE A 19 3.82 3.94 -5.79
C PHE A 19 2.47 3.25 -5.56
N VAL A 20 2.00 3.19 -4.32
CA VAL A 20 0.70 2.56 -3.99
C VAL A 20 -0.45 3.30 -4.68
N ARG A 21 -0.39 4.63 -4.79
CA ARG A 21 -1.39 5.45 -5.50
C ARG A 21 -1.40 5.14 -6.99
N SER A 22 -0.24 5.11 -7.65
CA SER A 22 -0.11 4.75 -9.07
C SER A 22 -0.67 3.34 -9.33
N ARG A 23 -0.29 2.37 -8.50
CA ARG A 23 -0.78 0.99 -8.60
C ARG A 23 -2.29 0.87 -8.40
N ARG A 24 -2.88 1.67 -7.48
CA ARG A 24 -4.33 1.76 -7.29
C ARG A 24 -5.05 2.33 -8.51
N GLN A 25 -4.49 3.33 -9.19
CA GLN A 25 -5.05 3.86 -10.44
C GLN A 25 -5.11 2.77 -11.51
N MET A 26 -4.05 1.96 -11.61
CA MET A 26 -3.98 0.78 -12.48
C MET A 26 -4.79 -0.43 -11.98
N ARG A 27 -5.54 -0.29 -10.87
CA ARG A 27 -6.30 -1.38 -10.21
C ARG A 27 -5.44 -2.61 -9.85
N THR A 28 -4.13 -2.42 -9.70
CA THR A 28 -3.17 -3.47 -9.32
C THR A 28 -2.96 -3.52 -7.80
N ARG A 29 -2.81 -4.74 -7.26
CA ARG A 29 -2.51 -4.95 -5.83
C ARG A 29 -1.01 -4.79 -5.59
N VAL A 30 -0.65 -4.20 -4.45
CA VAL A 30 0.75 -4.04 -4.02
C VAL A 30 1.06 -5.00 -2.88
N VAL A 31 2.11 -5.79 -3.03
CA VAL A 31 2.61 -6.74 -2.04
C VAL A 31 3.88 -6.20 -1.39
N ALA A 32 4.22 -6.68 -0.20
CA ALA A 32 5.45 -6.29 0.50
C ALA A 32 6.73 -6.54 -0.32
N LYS A 33 6.73 -7.53 -1.22
CA LYS A 33 7.84 -7.78 -2.15
C LYS A 33 8.04 -6.65 -3.15
N ASP A 34 6.95 -6.09 -3.69
CA ASP A 34 7.00 -4.97 -4.63
C ASP A 34 7.52 -3.71 -3.95
N VAL A 35 7.09 -3.49 -2.70
CA VAL A 35 7.59 -2.38 -1.88
C VAL A 35 9.07 -2.55 -1.57
N LEU A 36 9.51 -3.77 -1.25
CA LEU A 36 10.92 -4.06 -1.00
C LEU A 36 11.75 -3.80 -2.27
N ALA A 37 11.29 -4.27 -3.43
CA ALA A 37 11.97 -4.04 -4.71
C ALA A 37 12.13 -2.54 -5.00
N LEU A 38 11.06 -1.75 -4.81
CA LEU A 38 11.11 -0.30 -4.98
C LEU A 38 12.10 0.37 -4.01
N LEU A 39 12.11 -0.04 -2.75
CA LEU A 39 13.03 0.52 -1.77
C LEU A 39 14.49 0.17 -2.07
N THR A 40 14.75 -1.01 -2.64
CA THR A 40 16.08 -1.42 -3.10
C THR A 40 16.51 -0.66 -4.36
N GLU A 41 15.61 -0.50 -5.32
CA GLU A 41 15.85 0.23 -6.58
C GLU A 41 16.21 1.71 -6.31
N HIS A 42 15.51 2.35 -5.38
CA HIS A 42 15.82 3.71 -4.94
C HIS A 42 17.00 3.80 -3.96
N GLY A 43 17.70 2.70 -3.69
CA GLY A 43 18.88 2.65 -2.81
C GLY A 43 18.59 2.94 -1.33
N LEU A 44 17.33 2.89 -0.92
CA LEU A 44 16.90 3.14 0.47
C LEU A 44 17.11 1.92 1.37
N VAL A 45 17.14 0.73 0.79
CA VAL A 45 17.44 -0.53 1.46
C VAL A 45 18.50 -1.25 0.63
N ARG A 46 19.59 -1.68 1.27
CA ARG A 46 20.53 -2.62 0.66
C ARG A 46 20.19 -4.01 1.16
N VAL A 47 19.84 -4.90 0.23
CA VAL A 47 19.56 -6.31 0.51
C VAL A 47 20.43 -7.13 -0.43
N ASN A 48 21.14 -8.11 0.10
CA ASN A 48 21.72 -9.13 -0.74
C ASN A 48 20.62 -10.13 -1.13
N MET A 49 20.18 -10.08 -2.39
CA MET A 49 19.13 -10.98 -2.88
C MET A 49 19.63 -12.42 -3.10
N ASP A 50 20.95 -12.62 -3.17
CA ASP A 50 21.56 -13.95 -3.27
C ASP A 50 21.56 -14.69 -1.93
N ASP A 51 21.53 -13.95 -0.80
CA ASP A 51 21.37 -14.52 0.52
C ASP A 51 19.89 -14.59 0.92
N LYS A 52 19.35 -15.82 0.92
CA LYS A 52 17.97 -16.10 1.34
C LYS A 52 17.66 -15.60 2.75
N LYS A 53 18.64 -15.57 3.67
CA LYS A 53 18.44 -15.10 5.04
C LYS A 53 18.28 -13.58 5.08
N ASP A 54 19.12 -12.87 4.34
CA ASP A 54 19.08 -11.40 4.27
C ASP A 54 17.82 -10.92 3.56
N ALA A 55 17.45 -11.55 2.44
CA ALA A 55 16.19 -11.28 1.75
C ALA A 55 14.96 -11.50 2.65
N ALA A 56 14.95 -12.57 3.45
CA ALA A 56 13.86 -12.83 4.40
C ALA A 56 13.83 -11.79 5.53
N ALA A 57 14.99 -11.38 6.05
CA ALA A 57 15.08 -10.35 7.08
C ALA A 57 14.58 -8.99 6.57
N ALA A 58 14.98 -8.60 5.36
CA ALA A 58 14.55 -7.36 4.73
C ALA A 58 13.04 -7.36 4.41
N LEU A 59 12.49 -8.50 3.98
CA LEU A 59 11.05 -8.65 3.76
C LEU A 59 10.27 -8.50 5.07
N ARG A 60 10.73 -9.13 6.16
CA ARG A 60 10.11 -8.96 7.50
C ARG A 60 10.18 -7.52 7.98
N ALA A 61 11.31 -6.84 7.78
CA ALA A 61 11.46 -5.43 8.12
C ALA A 61 10.49 -4.54 7.33
N THR A 62 10.31 -4.82 6.03
CA THR A 62 9.37 -4.11 5.16
C THR A 62 7.93 -4.36 5.59
N GLN A 63 7.57 -5.60 5.92
CA GLN A 63 6.25 -5.93 6.46
C GLN A 63 5.96 -5.17 7.77
N ALA A 64 6.91 -5.19 8.71
CA ALA A 64 6.78 -4.45 9.97
C ALA A 64 6.64 -2.93 9.74
N PHE A 65 7.39 -2.37 8.79
CA PHE A 65 7.25 -0.98 8.37
C PHE A 65 5.85 -0.67 7.83
N LEU A 66 5.33 -1.50 6.92
CA LEU A 66 4.01 -1.32 6.32
C LEU A 66 2.89 -1.43 7.36
N VAL A 67 3.01 -2.37 8.31
CA VAL A 67 2.08 -2.54 9.43
C VAL A 67 2.08 -1.29 10.32
N ARG A 68 3.27 -0.83 10.74
CA ARG A 68 3.42 0.35 11.59
C ARG A 68 2.88 1.63 10.94
N LYS A 69 2.92 1.72 9.61
CA LYS A 69 2.42 2.87 8.85
C LYS A 69 0.96 2.73 8.40
N GLY A 70 0.26 1.65 8.78
CA GLY A 70 -1.16 1.47 8.49
C GLY A 70 -1.47 1.10 7.03
N PHE A 71 -0.48 0.66 6.25
CA PHE A 71 -0.69 0.23 4.86
C PHE A 71 -1.35 -1.14 4.75
N LYS A 72 -1.41 -1.90 5.84
CA LYS A 72 -2.11 -3.19 5.86
C LYS A 72 -3.60 -2.91 5.63
N ARG A 73 -4.11 -3.36 4.49
CA ARG A 73 -5.55 -3.38 4.23
C ARG A 73 -6.17 -4.28 5.30
N GLY A 74 -6.85 -3.68 6.28
CA GLY A 74 -7.58 -4.43 7.29
C GLY A 74 -8.66 -5.30 6.65
N LYS A 75 -9.23 -6.25 7.41
CA LYS A 75 -10.56 -6.76 7.09
C LYS A 75 -11.52 -5.57 7.19
N GLN A 76 -11.73 -4.85 6.09
CA GLN A 76 -12.91 -4.01 5.99
C GLN A 76 -14.08 -4.99 6.04
N LYS A 77 -14.85 -4.98 7.15
CA LYS A 77 -16.23 -5.48 7.12
C LYS A 77 -16.82 -4.83 5.87
N GLY A 78 -17.29 -5.63 4.92
CA GLY A 78 -17.78 -5.11 3.65
C GLY A 78 -18.80 -4.02 3.95
N VAL A 79 -18.40 -2.76 3.76
CA VAL A 79 -19.38 -1.69 3.64
C VAL A 79 -20.00 -2.02 2.29
N SER A 80 -21.20 -2.59 2.31
CA SER A 80 -21.98 -2.65 1.10
C SER A 80 -22.07 -1.21 0.61
N TYR A 81 -21.61 -0.95 -0.61
CA TYR A 81 -21.98 0.27 -1.30
C TYR A 81 -23.45 0.15 -1.72
N GLY A 82 -24.34 -0.11 -0.76
CA GLY A 82 -25.74 0.18 -0.93
C GLY A 82 -25.86 1.68 -0.76
N LEU A 83 -26.30 2.39 -1.81
CA LEU A 83 -26.85 3.73 -1.62
C LEU A 83 -27.87 3.60 -0.48
N SER A 84 -27.77 4.45 0.55
CA SER A 84 -28.86 4.57 1.52
C SER A 84 -30.16 4.75 0.74
N THR A 85 -31.26 4.15 1.19
CA THR A 85 -32.55 4.18 0.49
C THR A 85 -32.93 5.61 0.06
N ASP A 86 -32.64 6.60 0.89
CA ASP A 86 -32.83 8.02 0.61
C ASP A 86 -32.04 8.55 -0.61
N VAL A 87 -30.82 8.07 -0.81
CA VAL A 87 -29.96 8.48 -1.94
C VAL A 87 -30.39 7.76 -3.22
N ALA A 88 -30.88 6.52 -3.11
CA ALA A 88 -31.46 5.79 -4.24
C ALA A 88 -32.74 6.47 -4.76
N VAL A 89 -33.64 6.87 -3.85
CA VAL A 89 -34.90 7.56 -4.18
C VAL A 89 -34.64 8.94 -4.82
N LYS A 90 -33.63 9.69 -4.34
CA LYS A 90 -33.24 10.98 -4.97
C LYS A 90 -32.68 10.82 -6.38
N ARG A 91 -32.02 9.70 -6.71
CA ARG A 91 -31.58 9.44 -8.10
C ARG A 91 -32.78 9.16 -9.00
N ASP A 92 -33.69 8.29 -8.58
CA ASP A 92 -34.85 7.89 -9.40
C ASP A 92 -35.82 9.05 -9.65
N SER A 93 -35.96 9.96 -8.68
CA SER A 93 -36.81 11.16 -8.81
C SER A 93 -36.19 12.27 -9.68
N SER A 94 -34.92 12.15 -10.08
CA SER A 94 -34.23 13.12 -10.93
C SER A 94 -34.22 12.76 -12.42
N LEU A 95 -34.77 11.59 -12.80
CA LEU A 95 -34.94 11.24 -14.20
C LEU A 95 -36.16 11.98 -14.77
N PRO A 96 -36.03 12.73 -15.87
CA PRO A 96 -37.18 13.36 -16.52
C PRO A 96 -38.12 12.25 -17.01
N LYS A 97 -39.41 12.35 -16.62
CA LYS A 97 -40.46 11.46 -17.12
C LYS A 97 -40.62 11.66 -18.63
N PRO A 98 -40.84 10.58 -19.41
CA PRO A 98 -41.11 10.70 -20.85
C PRO A 98 -42.41 11.47 -21.11
#